data_AF-A0A4Q1CVZ8-F1
#
_entry.id   AF-A0A4Q1CVZ8-F1
#
_cell.length_a   1.000
_cell.length_b   1.000
_cell.length_c   1.000
_cell.angle_alpha   90.00
_cell.angle_beta   90.00
_cell.angle_gamma   90.00
#
_symmetry.space_group_name_H-M   'P 1'
#
loop_
_entity.id
_entity.type
_entity.pdbx_description
1 polymer ?
#
loop_
_entity_poly.entity_id
_entity_poly.type
_entity_poly.pdbx_seq_one_letter_code
_entity_poly.pdbx_strand_id
1 'polypeptide(L)' 'MKTAQEMLDFYIDAEVAVLSGQTVRLGERQLSRADLAEIRNGRKEWQALVLRGDAASARRARWANADFGGVT' A
#
# COMPACT_ATOMS: atom_id res chain seq x y z
N MET A 1 2.36 11.18 -7.95
CA MET A 1 1.42 10.10 -7.56
C MET A 1 2.02 9.41 -6.37
N LYS A 2 1.31 9.33 -5.22
CA LYS A 2 1.81 8.52 -4.09
C LYS A 2 1.68 7.05 -4.46
N THR A 3 2.78 6.32 -4.37
CA THR A 3 2.81 4.88 -4.58
C THR A 3 2.04 4.17 -3.46
N ALA A 4 1.54 2.96 -3.73
CA ALA A 4 0.86 2.16 -2.71
C ALA A 4 1.79 1.88 -1.51
N GLN A 5 3.11 1.83 -1.74
CA GLN A 5 4.15 1.73 -0.72
C GLN A 5 4.15 2.93 0.22
N GLU A 6 4.15 4.16 -0.33
CA GLU A 6 4.10 5.40 0.48
C GLU A 6 2.83 5.49 1.32
N MET A 7 1.71 4.96 0.83
CA MET A 7 0.50 4.86 1.64
C MET A 7 0.65 3.82 2.76
N LEU A 8 1.23 2.66 2.49
CA LEU A 8 1.49 1.66 3.52
C LEU A 8 2.36 2.21 4.66
N ASP A 9 3.45 2.90 4.33
CA ASP A 9 4.34 3.51 5.31
C ASP A 9 3.62 4.57 6.17
N PHE A 10 2.76 5.37 5.55
CA PHE A 10 1.94 6.34 6.29
C PHE A 10 1.00 5.68 7.32
N TYR A 11 0.42 4.51 6.99
CA TYR A 11 -0.41 3.76 7.93
C TYR A 11 0.40 3.10 9.06
N ILE A 12 1.66 2.72 8.78
CA ILE A 12 2.56 2.18 9.80
C ILE A 12 2.96 3.28 10.79
N ASP A 13 3.35 4.44 10.29
CA ASP A 13 3.69 5.60 11.13
C ASP A 13 2.49 6.04 11.99
N ALA A 14 1.30 6.04 11.40
CA ALA A 14 0.05 6.29 12.11
C ALA A 14 -0.20 5.28 13.24
N GLU A 15 0.06 3.98 13.02
CA GLU A 15 -0.05 2.97 14.07
C GLU A 15 0.92 3.24 15.22
N VAL A 16 2.17 3.58 14.93
CA VAL A 16 3.20 3.89 15.95
C VAL A 16 2.82 5.12 16.76
N ALA A 17 2.36 6.19 16.10
CA ALA A 17 1.90 7.42 16.76
C ALA A 17 0.71 7.15 17.69
N VAL A 18 -0.27 6.36 17.22
CA VAL A 18 -1.43 5.96 18.03
C VAL A 18 -1.06 5.07 19.21
N LEU A 19 -0.13 4.13 19.03
CA LEU A 19 0.42 3.32 20.12
C LEU A 19 1.20 4.16 21.14
N SER A 20 1.81 5.26 20.69
CA SER A 20 2.50 6.23 21.53
C SER A 20 1.55 7.20 22.24
N GLY A 21 0.23 7.07 22.02
CA GLY A 21 -0.80 7.91 22.63
C GLY A 21 -1.11 9.21 21.89
N GLN A 22 -0.58 9.37 20.67
CA GLN A 22 -0.89 10.52 19.81
C GLN A 22 -2.10 10.23 18.91
N THR A 23 -2.86 11.27 18.57
CA THR A 23 -4.01 11.15 17.66
C THR A 23 -3.57 11.55 16.25
N VAL A 24 -3.83 10.70 15.26
CA VAL A 24 -3.40 10.91 13.88
C VAL A 24 -4.59 11.32 13.03
N ARG A 25 -4.43 12.36 12.20
CA ARG A 25 -5.50 12.79 11.28
C ARG A 25 -5.31 12.15 9.91
N LEU A 26 -6.19 11.21 9.57
CA LEU A 26 -6.21 10.52 8.29
C LEU A 26 -7.26 11.18 7.39
N GLY A 27 -6.83 12.19 6.63
CA GLY A 27 -7.74 13.01 5.82
C GLY A 27 -8.71 13.79 6.71
N GLU A 28 -10.00 13.49 6.59
CA GLU A 28 -11.08 14.14 7.36
C GLU A 28 -11.38 13.45 8.70
N ARG A 29 -10.81 12.25 8.95
CA ARG A 29 -11.05 11.49 10.19
C ARG A 29 -9.87 11.61 11.14
N GLN A 30 -10.15 11.74 12.43
CA GLN A 30 -9.16 11.59 13.49
C GLN A 30 -9.17 10.13 13.96
N LEU A 31 -8.01 9.48 13.93
CA LEU A 31 -7.81 8.12 14.40
C LEU A 31 -7.07 8.15 15.74
N SER A 32 -7.62 7.43 16.70
CA SER A 32 -7.08 7.31 18.06
C SER A 32 -6.81 5.85 18.40
N ARG A 33 -6.41 5.59 19.64
CA ARG A 33 -6.17 4.23 20.15
C ARG A 33 -7.42 3.34 20.10
N ALA A 34 -8.62 3.94 20.08
CA ALA A 34 -9.88 3.23 19.87
C ALA A 34 -10.01 2.68 18.44
N ASP A 35 -9.37 3.32 17.47
CA ASP A 35 -9.46 3.02 16.03
C ASP A 35 -8.30 2.15 15.54
N LEU A 36 -7.49 1.58 16.45
CA LEU A 36 -6.36 0.70 16.12
C LEU A 36 -6.75 -0.47 15.22
N ALA A 37 -7.96 -1.02 15.41
CA ALA A 37 -8.48 -2.08 14.56
C ALA A 37 -8.70 -1.60 13.11
N GLU A 38 -9.16 -0.36 12.94
CA GLU A 38 -9.38 0.25 11.63
C GLU A 38 -8.05 0.54 10.91
N ILE A 39 -7.05 1.06 11.63
CA ILE A 39 -5.68 1.29 11.11
C ILE A 39 -5.05 -0.03 10.64
N ARG A 40 -5.22 -1.11 11.40
CA ARG A 40 -4.77 -2.46 11.04
C ARG A 40 -5.44 -3.00 9.79
N ASN A 41 -6.76 -2.79 9.65
CA ASN A 41 -7.49 -3.19 8.46
C ASN A 41 -7.01 -2.40 7.23
N GLY A 42 -6.90 -1.08 7.34
CA GLY A 42 -6.38 -0.24 6.26
C GLY A 42 -4.98 -0.68 5.82
N ARG A 43 -4.07 -0.98 6.75
CA ARG A 43 -2.73 -1.51 6.40
C ARG A 43 -2.80 -2.82 5.62
N LYS A 44 -3.65 -3.76 6.01
CA LYS A 44 -3.81 -5.03 5.28
C LYS A 44 -4.34 -4.79 3.86
N GLU A 45 -5.27 -3.87 3.70
CA GLU A 45 -5.79 -3.48 2.39
C GLU A 45 -4.70 -2.86 1.52
N TRP A 46 -3.94 -1.89 2.05
CA TRP A 46 -2.82 -1.28 1.33
C TRP A 46 -1.71 -2.29 1.02
N GLN A 47 -1.41 -3.20 1.92
CA GLN A 47 -0.45 -4.28 1.68
C GLN A 47 -0.91 -5.20 0.53
N ALA A 48 -2.20 -5.55 0.49
CA ALA A 48 -2.77 -6.32 -0.61
C ALA A 48 -2.73 -5.56 -1.93
N LEU A 49 -2.99 -4.25 -1.90
CA LEU A 49 -2.91 -3.36 -3.07
C LEU A 49 -1.47 -3.21 -3.56
N VAL A 50 -0.48 -3.05 -2.67
CA VAL A 50 0.95 -3.07 -3.01
C VAL A 50 1.29 -4.36 -3.71
N LEU A 51 0.99 -5.51 -3.09
CA LEU A 51 1.29 -6.83 -3.66
C LEU A 51 0.62 -7.02 -5.03
N ARG A 52 -0.61 -6.54 -5.19
CA ARG A 52 -1.36 -6.63 -6.46
C ARG A 52 -0.82 -5.69 -7.53
N GLY A 53 -0.47 -4.46 -7.16
CA GLY A 53 0.11 -3.44 -8.05
C GLY A 53 1.47 -3.88 -8.56
N ASP A 54 2.31 -4.40 -7.67
CA ASP A 54 3.61 -4.98 -8.00
C ASP A 54 3.45 -6.21 -8.91
N ALA A 55 2.51 -7.11 -8.60
CA ALA A 55 2.22 -8.26 -9.46
C ALA A 55 1.68 -7.89 -10.84
N ALA A 56 0.91 -6.80 -10.96
CA ALA A 56 0.44 -6.27 -12.24
C ALA A 56 1.59 -5.68 -13.07
N SER A 57 2.49 -4.94 -12.42
CA SER A 57 3.74 -4.44 -13.03
C SER A 57 4.62 -5.61 -13.51
N ALA A 58 4.83 -6.62 -12.66
CA ALA A 58 5.64 -7.79 -12.98
C ALA A 58 5.08 -8.64 -14.13
N ARG A 59 3.75 -8.78 -14.26
CA ARG A 59 3.14 -9.47 -15.40
C ARG A 59 3.32 -8.70 -16.71
N ARG A 60 3.29 -7.36 -16.67
CA ARG A 60 3.53 -6.53 -17.86
C ARG A 60 5.00 -6.51 -18.30
N ALA A 61 5.95 -6.73 -17.41
CA ALA A 61 7.35 -6.88 -17.81
C ALA A 61 7.64 -8.22 -18.49
N ARG A 62 6.86 -9.28 -18.20
CA ARG A 62 7.12 -10.64 -18.70
C ARG A 62 6.71 -10.86 -20.16
N TRP A 63 5.65 -10.20 -20.64
CA TRP A 63 5.21 -10.34 -22.05
C TRP A 63 6.04 -9.50 -23.03
N ALA A 64 6.68 -8.41 -22.56
CA ALA A 64 7.49 -7.53 -23.39
C ALA A 64 8.80 -8.20 -23.87
N ASN A 65 9.19 -9.32 -23.26
CA ASN A 65 10.39 -10.08 -23.62
C ASN A 65 10.10 -11.21 -24.62
N ALA A 66 8.84 -11.43 -25.00
CA ALA A 66 8.47 -12.35 -26.07
C ALA A 66 8.68 -11.64 -27.41
N ASP A 67 9.95 -11.43 -27.75
CA ASP A 67 10.40 -11.02 -29.08
C ASP A 67 9.92 -12.08 -30.10
N PHE A 68 8.91 -11.73 -30.90
CA PHE A 68 8.49 -12.49 -32.06
C PHE A 68 9.49 -12.23 -33.19
N GLY A 69 10.72 -12.72 -33.00
CA GLY A 69 11.77 -12.73 -34.02
C GLY A 69 11.48 -13.77 -35.09
N GLY A 70 10.40 -13.58 -35.84
CA GLY A 70 10.08 -14.36 -37.02
C GLY A 70 11.09 -14.08 -38.13
N VAL A 71 12.01 -15.01 -38.35
CA VAL A 71 12.84 -15.09 -39.56
C VAL A 71 11.90 -15.35 -40.75
N THR A 72 11.76 -14.35 -41.61
CA THR A 72 11.28 -14.49 -43.00
C THR A 72 12.44 -14.79 -43.93
#